data_AF-A0ABD6S2H2-F1
#
_entry.id   AF-A0ABD6S2H2-F1
#
_cell.length_a   1.000
_cell.length_b   1.000
_cell.length_c   1.000
_cell.angle_alpha   90.00
_cell.angle_beta   90.00
_cell.angle_gamma   90.00
#
_symmetry.space_group_name_H-M   'P 1'
#
loop_
_entity.id
_entity.type
_entity.pdbx_description
1 polymer ?
#
loop_
_entity_poly.entity_id
_entity_poly.type
_entity_poly.pdbx_seq_one_letter_code
_entity_poly.pdbx_strand_id
1 'polypeptide(L)'
;MKNTYQLQIPKELEQYRSILEESVKPYIKVSGTQAEITLFESKFGGYPYLPIDQEHPKDSNGQPMMLLAQLNLEEIPNIEHMPQHGMLQFFISAEEDLFGADFDHPTSQKDFRIVYHSTITADLTKVITDFSYLNTLDLENFIIPEAAKLKFELAYQPVTPRDYRFEMIFSDNIDWEEIVDEENNTELGELYDDLCKDQGHKIGGYPFFTQTDPREWEEKYQQHDILLLQIDTDDSLNIMWGDSGVANFFIRKEELLNLDFSNVIYNWDCY
;
A
#
# COMPACT_ATOMS: atom_id res chain seq x y z
N MET A 1 12.52 -21.59 0.20
CA MET A 1 11.51 -22.44 -0.48
C MET A 1 11.68 -22.18 -1.97
N LYS A 2 11.73 -23.20 -2.84
CA LYS A 2 11.70 -22.95 -4.28
C LYS A 2 10.33 -22.40 -4.62
N ASN A 3 10.27 -21.13 -5.04
CA ASN A 3 9.03 -20.51 -5.46
C ASN A 3 8.42 -21.34 -6.59
N THR A 4 7.15 -21.73 -6.43
CA THR A 4 6.40 -22.55 -7.39
C THR A 4 5.61 -21.71 -8.40
N TYR A 5 5.94 -20.42 -8.55
CA TYR A 5 5.34 -19.61 -9.62
C TYR A 5 6.12 -19.78 -10.92
N GLN A 6 5.40 -19.77 -12.03
CA GLN A 6 5.95 -19.55 -13.36
C GLN A 6 5.24 -18.35 -13.94
N LEU A 7 6.01 -17.30 -14.24
CA LEU A 7 5.48 -16.14 -14.95
C LEU A 7 4.96 -16.60 -16.32
N GLN A 8 3.75 -16.15 -16.66
CA GLN A 8 3.22 -16.25 -18.01
C GLN A 8 3.76 -15.06 -18.79
N ILE A 9 4.85 -15.28 -19.52
CA ILE A 9 5.63 -14.23 -20.18
C ILE A 9 5.26 -14.20 -21.68
N PRO A 10 5.05 -13.02 -22.29
CA PRO A 10 4.95 -12.87 -23.74
C PRO A 10 6.16 -13.45 -24.48
N LYS A 11 5.97 -13.94 -25.70
CA LYS A 11 7.01 -14.64 -26.46
C LYS A 11 8.25 -13.77 -26.67
N GLU A 12 8.06 -12.48 -26.84
CA GLU A 12 9.07 -11.45 -27.08
C GLU A 12 9.97 -11.26 -25.85
N LEU A 13 9.41 -11.45 -24.65
CA LEU A 13 10.10 -11.34 -23.36
C LEU A 13 10.72 -12.66 -22.89
N GLU A 14 10.46 -13.79 -23.55
CA GLU A 14 10.98 -15.12 -23.14
C GLU A 14 12.51 -15.20 -23.11
N GLN A 15 13.19 -14.45 -23.99
CA GLN A 15 14.66 -14.40 -23.99
C GLN A 15 15.23 -13.82 -22.68
N TYR A 16 14.43 -13.05 -21.95
CA TYR A 16 14.78 -12.42 -20.67
C TYR A 16 14.23 -13.19 -19.45
N ARG A 17 13.63 -14.38 -19.63
CA ARG A 17 12.95 -15.13 -18.54
C ARG A 17 13.78 -15.23 -17.25
N SER A 18 15.07 -15.54 -17.33
CA SER A 18 15.90 -15.74 -16.12
C SER A 18 15.94 -14.47 -15.27
N ILE A 19 16.27 -13.32 -15.87
CA ILE A 19 16.38 -12.06 -15.15
C ILE A 19 15.02 -11.55 -14.69
N LEU A 20 13.95 -11.79 -15.47
CA LEU A 20 12.58 -11.48 -15.06
C LEU A 20 12.17 -12.31 -13.83
N GLU A 21 12.36 -13.63 -13.86
CA GLU A 21 12.00 -14.53 -12.76
C GLU A 21 12.82 -14.29 -11.48
N GLU A 22 14.08 -13.87 -11.61
CA GLU A 22 14.94 -13.46 -10.50
C GLU A 22 14.43 -12.18 -9.81
N SER A 23 13.75 -11.29 -10.55
CA SER A 23 13.17 -10.07 -10.01
C SER A 23 11.85 -10.28 -9.26
N VAL A 24 11.22 -11.45 -9.39
CA VAL A 24 9.87 -11.67 -8.89
C VAL A 24 9.81 -11.72 -7.36
N LYS A 25 8.82 -11.01 -6.81
CA LYS A 25 8.49 -11.04 -5.38
C LYS A 25 7.06 -11.53 -5.14
N PRO A 26 6.81 -12.23 -4.02
CA PRO A 26 5.44 -12.42 -3.56
C PRO A 26 4.84 -11.07 -3.17
N TYR A 27 3.53 -10.96 -3.30
CA TYR A 27 2.73 -9.88 -2.75
C TYR A 27 1.33 -10.39 -2.40
N ILE A 28 0.62 -9.67 -1.56
CA ILE A 28 -0.78 -9.95 -1.26
C ILE A 28 -1.62 -8.97 -2.06
N LYS A 29 -2.38 -9.48 -3.03
CA LYS A 29 -3.45 -8.73 -3.68
C LYS A 29 -4.58 -8.52 -2.67
N VAL A 30 -5.03 -7.28 -2.56
CA VAL A 30 -6.14 -6.88 -1.69
C VAL A 30 -7.34 -6.55 -2.56
N SER A 31 -8.52 -7.05 -2.20
CA SER A 31 -9.78 -6.61 -2.80
C SER A 31 -10.80 -6.28 -1.72
N GLY A 32 -11.65 -5.29 -1.99
CA GLY A 32 -12.68 -4.84 -1.08
C GLY A 32 -14.08 -5.26 -1.51
N THR A 33 -15.01 -5.24 -0.57
CA THR A 33 -16.45 -5.21 -0.85
C THR A 33 -17.12 -4.35 0.20
N GLN A 34 -17.96 -3.41 -0.21
CA GLN A 34 -18.76 -2.60 0.71
C GLN A 34 -19.68 -3.54 1.53
N ALA A 35 -19.55 -3.47 2.84
CA ALA A 35 -20.27 -4.33 3.77
C ALA A 35 -20.27 -3.73 5.18
N GLU A 36 -21.19 -4.18 6.02
CA GLU A 36 -21.06 -3.96 7.46
C GLU A 36 -19.83 -4.70 7.98
N ILE A 37 -19.04 -4.00 8.80
CA ILE A 37 -17.77 -4.50 9.33
C ILE A 37 -17.73 -4.36 10.84
N THR A 38 -17.08 -5.32 11.49
CA THR A 38 -16.81 -5.27 12.92
C THR A 38 -15.51 -4.50 13.20
N LEU A 39 -15.26 -4.13 14.45
CA LEU A 39 -14.03 -3.44 14.85
C LEU A 39 -12.76 -4.28 14.65
N PHE A 40 -12.87 -5.59 14.44
CA PHE A 40 -11.73 -6.54 14.50
C PHE A 40 -11.31 -7.10 13.13
N GLU A 41 -12.06 -6.79 12.08
CA GLU A 41 -11.77 -7.28 10.73
C GLU A 41 -10.83 -6.33 9.97
N SER A 42 -10.14 -6.87 8.97
CA SER A 42 -9.43 -6.04 8.00
C SER A 42 -10.41 -5.26 7.13
N LYS A 43 -10.13 -3.97 6.94
CA LYS A 43 -11.03 -3.01 6.31
C LYS A 43 -10.27 -1.86 5.66
N PHE A 44 -10.89 -1.26 4.66
CA PHE A 44 -10.67 0.15 4.32
C PHE A 44 -11.76 1.00 4.96
N GLY A 45 -11.39 2.19 5.44
CA GLY A 45 -12.31 3.14 6.06
C GLY A 45 -13.01 2.62 7.32
N GLY A 46 -14.03 3.37 7.75
CA GLY A 46 -14.87 3.04 8.91
C GLY A 46 -14.18 3.25 10.26
N TYR A 47 -14.72 2.63 11.31
CA TYR A 47 -14.20 2.81 12.67
C TYR A 47 -13.06 1.82 13.02
N PRO A 48 -11.99 2.30 13.67
CA PRO A 48 -10.86 1.48 14.06
C PRO A 48 -11.15 0.63 15.30
N TYR A 49 -10.43 -0.47 15.44
CA TYR A 49 -10.15 -1.04 16.76
C TYR A 49 -9.39 -0.02 17.61
N LEU A 50 -9.93 0.37 18.76
CA LEU A 50 -9.25 1.31 19.67
C LEU A 50 -9.46 0.87 21.13
N PRO A 51 -8.42 0.45 21.84
CA PRO A 51 -8.50 0.19 23.28
C PRO A 51 -8.89 1.44 24.08
N ILE A 52 -9.67 1.28 25.15
CA ILE A 52 -10.13 2.41 25.99
C ILE A 52 -9.01 3.16 26.71
N ASP A 53 -7.83 2.56 26.85
CA ASP A 53 -6.64 3.11 27.49
C ASP A 53 -5.67 3.77 26.50
N GLN A 54 -6.04 3.83 25.21
CA GLN A 54 -5.28 4.49 24.16
C GLN A 54 -6.04 5.68 23.60
N GLU A 55 -5.29 6.72 23.22
CA GLU A 55 -5.86 7.90 22.58
C GLU A 55 -6.04 7.66 21.08
N HIS A 56 -7.15 8.17 20.52
CA HIS A 56 -7.33 8.22 19.08
C HIS A 56 -6.22 9.10 18.45
N PRO A 57 -5.57 8.66 17.36
CA PRO A 57 -4.60 9.48 16.64
C PRO A 57 -5.13 10.87 16.27
N LYS A 58 -4.31 11.90 16.49
CA LYS A 58 -4.66 13.28 16.16
C LYS A 58 -3.62 13.89 15.24
N ASP A 59 -4.10 14.75 14.36
CA ASP A 59 -3.29 15.55 13.44
C ASP A 59 -2.59 16.72 14.14
N SER A 60 -1.85 17.51 13.36
CA SER A 60 -1.10 18.68 13.87
C SER A 60 -2.00 19.79 14.45
N ASN A 61 -3.28 19.82 14.08
CA ASN A 61 -4.29 20.74 14.61
C ASN A 61 -5.02 20.17 15.85
N GLY A 62 -4.73 18.92 16.22
CA GLY A 62 -5.35 18.22 17.33
C GLY A 62 -6.73 17.63 17.00
N GLN A 63 -7.11 17.60 15.72
CA GLN A 63 -8.33 16.91 15.27
C GLN A 63 -8.08 15.40 15.19
N PRO A 64 -9.09 14.57 15.51
CA PRO A 64 -8.97 13.13 15.32
C PRO A 64 -8.79 12.79 13.84
N MET A 65 -7.80 11.96 13.53
CA MET A 65 -7.59 11.44 12.18
C MET A 65 -8.65 10.40 11.82
N MET A 66 -8.87 10.19 10.52
CA MET A 66 -9.74 9.14 10.02
C MET A 66 -8.94 7.89 9.66
N LEU A 67 -9.55 6.72 9.88
CA LEU A 67 -8.97 5.45 9.49
C LEU A 67 -8.98 5.33 7.97
N LEU A 68 -7.80 5.14 7.38
CA LEU A 68 -7.64 4.80 5.97
C LEU A 68 -7.75 3.28 5.78
N ALA A 69 -6.98 2.53 6.56
CA ALA A 69 -7.00 1.08 6.51
C ALA A 69 -6.70 0.46 7.86
N GLN A 70 -7.27 -0.71 8.11
CA GLN A 70 -6.93 -1.56 9.24
C GLN A 70 -6.73 -2.98 8.72
N LEU A 71 -5.65 -3.62 9.15
CA LEU A 71 -5.23 -4.94 8.73
C LEU A 71 -5.11 -5.83 9.97
N ASN A 72 -6.02 -6.78 10.10
CA ASN A 72 -5.86 -7.88 11.04
C ASN A 72 -4.91 -8.89 10.42
N LEU A 73 -3.68 -8.94 10.93
CA LEU A 73 -2.60 -9.69 10.30
C LEU A 73 -2.82 -11.21 10.32
N GLU A 74 -3.74 -11.71 11.15
CA GLU A 74 -4.14 -13.12 11.15
C GLU A 74 -5.02 -13.50 9.94
N GLU A 75 -5.61 -12.52 9.25
CA GLU A 75 -6.43 -12.73 8.05
C GLU A 75 -5.60 -12.76 6.75
N ILE A 76 -4.32 -12.37 6.83
CA ILE A 76 -3.46 -12.14 5.68
C ILE A 76 -2.55 -13.35 5.44
N PRO A 77 -2.41 -13.86 4.20
CA PRO A 77 -1.45 -14.90 3.89
C PRO A 77 -0.03 -14.47 4.29
N ASN A 78 0.74 -15.41 4.85
CA ASN A 78 2.10 -15.13 5.28
C ASN A 78 2.97 -14.68 4.10
N ILE A 79 3.61 -13.52 4.26
CA ILE A 79 4.58 -12.95 3.34
C ILE A 79 5.83 -12.57 4.13
N GLU A 80 6.99 -12.60 3.47
CA GLU A 80 8.28 -12.41 4.13
C GLU A 80 8.32 -11.11 4.96
N HIS A 81 8.86 -11.20 6.18
CA HIS A 81 9.01 -10.13 7.17
C HIS A 81 7.73 -9.57 7.79
N MET A 82 6.56 -9.72 7.18
CA MET A 82 5.32 -9.22 7.77
C MET A 82 4.96 -9.96 9.07
N PRO A 83 4.49 -9.26 10.12
CA PRO A 83 4.04 -9.92 11.33
C PRO A 83 2.81 -10.79 11.06
N GLN A 84 2.68 -11.90 11.78
CA GLN A 84 1.56 -12.86 11.59
C GLN A 84 0.38 -12.62 12.55
N HIS A 85 0.54 -11.68 13.50
CA HIS A 85 -0.43 -11.41 14.55
C HIS A 85 -0.51 -9.92 14.82
N GLY A 86 -1.66 -9.50 15.35
CA GLY A 86 -1.92 -8.12 15.74
C GLY A 86 -2.67 -7.33 14.68
N MET A 87 -2.91 -6.06 15.01
CA MET A 87 -3.66 -5.12 14.18
C MET A 87 -2.73 -4.01 13.73
N LEU A 88 -2.58 -3.81 12.41
CA LEU A 88 -1.87 -2.68 11.83
C LEU A 88 -2.88 -1.69 11.25
N GLN A 89 -2.76 -0.42 11.59
CA GLN A 89 -3.72 0.62 11.23
C GLN A 89 -3.01 1.81 10.60
N PHE A 90 -3.67 2.43 9.64
CA PHE A 90 -3.23 3.58 8.87
C PHE A 90 -4.28 4.67 9.01
N PHE A 91 -3.87 5.82 9.53
CA PHE A 91 -4.72 6.99 9.75
C PHE A 91 -4.17 8.18 8.98
N ILE A 92 -5.07 9.05 8.51
CA ILE A 92 -4.73 10.33 7.86
C ILE A 92 -5.66 11.43 8.38
N SER A 93 -5.19 12.68 8.35
CA SER A 93 -6.06 13.83 8.59
C SER A 93 -7.14 13.90 7.51
N ALA A 94 -8.36 14.24 7.91
CA ALA A 94 -9.50 14.33 7.01
C ALA A 94 -9.71 15.74 6.44
N GLU A 95 -9.16 16.76 7.11
CA GLU A 95 -9.43 18.18 6.80
C GLU A 95 -8.19 18.88 6.20
N GLU A 96 -7.19 18.10 5.80
CA GLU A 96 -5.93 18.59 5.21
C GLU A 96 -5.91 18.29 3.70
N ASP A 97 -5.57 19.29 2.89
CA ASP A 97 -5.72 19.26 1.43
C ASP A 97 -4.81 18.22 0.74
N LEU A 98 -3.72 17.80 1.39
CA LEU A 98 -2.78 16.80 0.91
C LEU A 98 -3.01 15.43 1.55
N PHE A 99 -4.18 15.21 2.16
CA PHE A 99 -4.55 13.95 2.77
C PHE A 99 -3.53 13.47 3.83
N GLY A 100 -2.86 14.42 4.50
CA GLY A 100 -1.89 14.15 5.56
C GLY A 100 -0.46 13.84 5.07
N ALA A 101 -0.18 13.93 3.77
CA ALA A 101 1.16 13.72 3.24
C ALA A 101 2.07 14.94 3.45
N ASP A 102 3.29 14.70 3.94
CA ASP A 102 4.37 15.69 4.05
C ASP A 102 5.45 15.32 3.03
N PHE A 103 5.35 15.81 1.80
CA PHE A 103 6.27 15.43 0.71
C PHE A 103 7.73 15.84 0.97
N ASP A 104 7.95 16.89 1.77
CA ASP A 104 9.30 17.31 2.19
C ASP A 104 9.87 16.36 3.27
N HIS A 105 9.00 15.83 4.14
CA HIS A 105 9.37 14.92 5.22
C HIS A 105 8.43 13.70 5.27
N PRO A 106 8.52 12.78 4.30
CA PRO A 106 7.51 11.73 4.09
C PRO A 106 7.39 10.73 5.24
N THR A 107 8.34 10.70 6.18
CA THR A 107 8.30 9.86 7.37
C THR A 107 7.68 10.56 8.59
N SER A 108 7.30 11.83 8.45
CA SER A 108 6.80 12.66 9.54
C SER A 108 5.32 12.42 9.80
N GLN A 109 5.01 11.63 10.82
CA GLN A 109 3.65 11.26 11.25
C GLN A 109 2.88 12.37 12.01
N LYS A 110 2.93 13.60 11.47
CA LYS A 110 2.18 14.77 11.97
C LYS A 110 0.71 14.65 11.61
N ASP A 111 0.44 14.44 10.33
CA ASP A 111 -0.91 14.46 9.74
C ASP A 111 -1.32 13.10 9.14
N PHE A 112 -0.45 12.08 9.26
CA PHE A 112 -0.81 10.68 9.19
C PHE A 112 -0.29 9.92 10.43
N ARG A 113 -0.81 8.73 10.71
CA ARG A 113 -0.34 7.89 11.81
C ARG A 113 -0.46 6.41 11.49
N ILE A 114 0.60 5.66 11.79
CA ILE A 114 0.63 4.21 11.78
C ILE A 114 0.56 3.71 13.22
N VAL A 115 -0.39 2.83 13.51
CA VAL A 115 -0.57 2.25 14.84
C VAL A 115 -0.54 0.73 14.72
N TYR A 116 0.27 0.09 15.55
CA TYR A 116 0.32 -1.36 15.65
C TYR A 116 -0.06 -1.83 17.05
N HIS A 117 -1.07 -2.70 17.12
CA HIS A 117 -1.46 -3.39 18.34
C HIS A 117 -1.00 -4.84 18.28
N SER A 118 0.01 -5.19 19.08
CA SER A 118 0.52 -6.57 19.16
C SER A 118 -0.46 -7.57 19.79
N THR A 119 -1.52 -7.09 20.43
CA THR A 119 -2.53 -7.91 21.09
C THR A 119 -3.90 -7.27 20.94
N ILE A 120 -4.89 -8.09 20.57
CA ILE A 120 -6.27 -7.67 20.35
C ILE A 120 -7.12 -8.31 21.44
N THR A 121 -7.97 -7.51 22.10
CA THR A 121 -8.96 -8.02 23.06
C THR A 121 -10.35 -8.11 22.43
N ALA A 122 -11.01 -9.26 22.58
CA ALA A 122 -12.41 -9.44 22.18
C ALA A 122 -13.41 -8.89 23.23
N ASP A 123 -12.93 -8.46 24.40
CA ASP A 123 -13.76 -7.84 25.44
C ASP A 123 -14.16 -6.42 25.04
N LEU A 124 -15.40 -6.26 24.55
CA LEU A 124 -15.97 -4.99 24.12
C LEU A 124 -16.02 -3.93 25.23
N THR A 125 -15.92 -4.30 26.53
CA THR A 125 -15.85 -3.32 27.61
C THR A 125 -14.51 -2.59 27.69
N LYS A 126 -13.49 -3.10 26.98
CA LYS A 126 -12.14 -2.54 26.89
C LYS A 126 -11.84 -1.90 25.55
N VAL A 127 -12.84 -1.78 24.68
CA VAL A 127 -12.70 -1.22 23.33
C VAL A 127 -13.69 -0.06 23.18
N ILE A 128 -13.26 1.01 22.53
CA ILE A 128 -14.14 2.13 22.17
C ILE A 128 -15.14 1.64 21.11
N THR A 129 -16.43 1.84 21.37
CA THR A 129 -17.52 1.47 20.45
C THR A 129 -18.35 2.65 20.00
N ASP A 130 -18.15 3.83 20.61
CA ASP A 130 -18.82 5.07 20.24
C ASP A 130 -17.78 6.03 19.65
N PHE A 131 -17.92 6.27 18.36
CA PHE A 131 -17.06 7.16 17.57
C PHE A 131 -17.82 8.43 17.14
N SER A 132 -18.92 8.78 17.82
CA SER A 132 -19.73 9.96 17.48
C SER A 132 -18.97 11.28 17.48
N TYR A 133 -17.82 11.36 18.16
CA TYR A 133 -16.92 12.51 18.09
C TYR A 133 -16.26 12.70 16.72
N LEU A 134 -16.24 11.69 15.86
CA LEU A 134 -15.76 11.82 14.47
C LEU A 134 -16.80 12.51 13.57
N ASN A 135 -18.07 12.55 13.98
CA ASN A 135 -19.14 13.21 13.20
C ASN A 135 -18.98 14.74 13.13
N THR A 136 -18.02 15.32 13.85
CA THR A 136 -17.71 16.75 13.78
C THR A 136 -16.77 17.10 12.63
N LEU A 137 -16.12 16.10 12.03
CA LEU A 137 -15.21 16.29 10.90
C LEU A 137 -15.99 16.53 9.62
N ASP A 138 -15.45 17.38 8.74
CA ASP A 138 -15.90 17.44 7.36
C ASP A 138 -15.28 16.28 6.55
N LEU A 139 -16.14 15.41 6.02
CA LEU A 139 -15.75 14.21 5.27
C LEU A 139 -16.21 14.25 3.82
N GLU A 140 -16.70 15.39 3.30
CA GLU A 140 -17.27 15.48 1.95
C GLU A 140 -16.28 14.98 0.88
N ASN A 141 -15.00 15.28 1.05
CA ASN A 141 -13.93 14.91 0.12
C ASN A 141 -13.00 13.82 0.69
N PHE A 142 -13.42 13.08 1.71
CA PHE A 142 -12.58 12.04 2.28
C PHE A 142 -12.43 10.86 1.32
N ILE A 143 -11.19 10.39 1.17
CA ILE A 143 -10.72 9.42 0.17
C ILE A 143 -11.53 8.12 0.20
N ILE A 144 -11.93 7.68 1.39
CA ILE A 144 -12.66 6.42 1.60
C ILE A 144 -13.98 6.73 2.30
N PRO A 145 -15.02 7.09 1.54
CA PRO A 145 -16.28 7.57 2.10
C PRO A 145 -17.08 6.45 2.78
N GLU A 146 -16.89 5.21 2.34
CA GLU A 146 -17.59 4.04 2.84
C GLU A 146 -16.63 2.92 3.20
N ALA A 147 -16.92 2.24 4.29
CA ALA A 147 -16.05 1.18 4.76
C ALA A 147 -16.19 -0.07 3.89
N ALA A 148 -15.07 -0.69 3.56
CA ALA A 148 -15.02 -1.91 2.74
C ALA A 148 -14.33 -3.03 3.50
N LYS A 149 -14.94 -4.21 3.51
CA LYS A 149 -14.33 -5.43 4.04
C LYS A 149 -13.29 -5.95 3.07
N LEU A 150 -12.13 -6.37 3.58
CA LEU A 150 -11.02 -6.82 2.74
C LEU A 150 -10.96 -8.34 2.57
N LYS A 151 -10.43 -8.75 1.42
CA LYS A 151 -10.03 -10.12 1.09
C LYS A 151 -8.60 -10.10 0.56
N PHE A 152 -7.86 -11.15 0.87
CA PHE A 152 -6.43 -11.28 0.58
C PHE A 152 -6.14 -12.50 -0.30
N GLU A 153 -5.28 -12.32 -1.30
CA GLU A 153 -4.82 -13.39 -2.19
C GLU A 153 -3.31 -13.27 -2.42
N LEU A 154 -2.56 -14.36 -2.18
CA LEU A 154 -1.14 -14.40 -2.49
C LEU A 154 -0.93 -14.46 -4.00
N ALA A 155 -0.12 -13.53 -4.52
CA ALA A 155 0.26 -13.43 -5.91
C ALA A 155 1.77 -13.15 -6.04
N TYR A 156 2.25 -13.09 -7.28
CA TYR A 156 3.66 -12.86 -7.60
C TYR A 156 3.76 -11.91 -8.78
N GLN A 157 4.67 -10.95 -8.69
CA GLN A 157 4.93 -9.99 -9.77
C GLN A 157 6.44 -9.75 -9.92
N PRO A 158 6.93 -9.54 -11.14
CA PRO A 158 8.30 -9.05 -11.37
C PRO A 158 8.42 -7.59 -10.90
N VAL A 159 9.64 -7.05 -10.90
CA VAL A 159 9.86 -5.63 -10.61
C VAL A 159 9.14 -4.75 -11.64
N THR A 160 8.47 -3.71 -11.18
CA THR A 160 7.62 -2.84 -12.00
C THR A 160 8.44 -1.67 -12.52
N PRO A 161 8.16 -1.11 -13.72
CA PRO A 161 8.91 0.03 -14.24
C PRO A 161 8.84 1.30 -13.40
N ARG A 162 7.90 1.35 -12.44
CA ARG A 162 7.65 2.49 -11.55
C ARG A 162 8.40 2.36 -10.23
N ASP A 163 9.10 1.24 -9.99
CA ASP A 163 9.93 1.06 -8.81
C ASP A 163 11.39 1.47 -9.09
N TYR A 164 12.02 2.22 -8.20
CA TYR A 164 13.42 2.65 -8.34
C TYR A 164 14.43 1.53 -8.64
N ARG A 165 14.10 0.28 -8.27
CA ARG A 165 14.96 -0.89 -8.48
C ARG A 165 14.91 -1.40 -9.92
N PHE A 166 13.95 -0.96 -10.72
CA PHE A 166 13.76 -1.43 -12.10
C PHE A 166 15.03 -1.23 -12.94
N GLU A 167 15.51 0.00 -13.00
CA GLU A 167 16.74 0.35 -13.72
C GLU A 167 17.96 -0.37 -13.13
N MET A 168 18.03 -0.51 -11.81
CA MET A 168 19.13 -1.23 -11.16
C MET A 168 19.21 -2.71 -11.54
N ILE A 169 18.07 -3.33 -11.87
CA ILE A 169 17.98 -4.74 -12.22
C ILE A 169 18.18 -4.94 -13.74
N PHE A 170 17.59 -4.07 -14.57
CA PHE A 170 17.48 -4.34 -16.01
C PHE A 170 18.29 -3.43 -16.94
N SER A 171 18.73 -2.24 -16.51
CA SER A 171 19.26 -1.18 -17.42
C SER A 171 20.34 -1.64 -18.42
N ASP A 172 21.22 -2.56 -18.03
CA ASP A 172 22.30 -3.05 -18.92
C ASP A 172 21.92 -4.31 -19.73
N ASN A 173 20.71 -4.86 -19.54
CA ASN A 173 20.33 -6.19 -20.02
C ASN A 173 19.19 -6.17 -21.05
N ILE A 174 18.33 -5.16 -21.05
CA ILE A 174 17.10 -5.13 -21.85
C ILE A 174 16.92 -3.74 -22.47
N ASP A 175 16.70 -3.69 -23.79
CA ASP A 175 16.32 -2.48 -24.51
C ASP A 175 14.78 -2.37 -24.53
N TRP A 176 14.22 -1.57 -23.62
CA TRP A 176 12.77 -1.43 -23.47
C TRP A 176 12.10 -0.64 -24.59
N GLU A 177 12.88 0.15 -25.34
CA GLU A 177 12.41 0.93 -26.49
C GLU A 177 12.47 0.10 -27.80
N GLU A 178 12.90 -1.17 -27.74
CA GLU A 178 12.91 -2.07 -28.89
C GLU A 178 11.49 -2.25 -29.45
N ILE A 179 11.28 -1.89 -30.72
CA ILE A 179 10.03 -2.18 -31.43
C ILE A 179 9.96 -3.67 -31.74
N VAL A 180 8.99 -4.35 -31.13
CA VAL A 180 8.76 -5.79 -31.28
C VAL A 180 7.58 -6.12 -32.19
N ASP A 181 6.73 -5.14 -32.49
CA ASP A 181 5.67 -5.21 -33.49
C ASP A 181 5.66 -3.93 -34.33
N GLU A 182 6.22 -3.98 -35.53
CA GLU A 182 6.27 -2.84 -36.46
C GLU A 182 4.88 -2.42 -36.97
N GLU A 183 3.91 -3.34 -37.06
CA GLU A 183 2.57 -3.03 -37.60
C GLU A 183 1.77 -2.17 -36.63
N ASN A 184 1.90 -2.46 -35.33
CA ASN A 184 1.23 -1.74 -34.26
C ASN A 184 2.11 -0.69 -33.56
N ASN A 185 3.40 -0.60 -33.93
CA ASN A 185 4.41 0.23 -33.29
C ASN A 185 4.51 -0.02 -31.78
N THR A 186 4.51 -1.30 -31.38
CA THR A 186 4.56 -1.72 -29.97
C THR A 186 6.01 -1.87 -29.52
N GLU A 187 6.34 -1.17 -28.44
CA GLU A 187 7.62 -1.26 -27.73
C GLU A 187 7.62 -2.47 -26.77
N LEU A 188 8.81 -3.05 -26.52
CA LEU A 188 8.98 -4.14 -25.56
C LEU A 188 8.50 -3.73 -24.15
N GLY A 189 8.71 -2.46 -23.77
CA GLY A 189 8.24 -1.88 -22.51
C GLY A 189 6.72 -1.95 -22.34
N GLU A 190 5.93 -1.75 -23.40
CA GLU A 190 4.47 -1.84 -23.33
C GLU A 190 4.00 -3.27 -23.01
N LEU A 191 4.62 -4.28 -23.63
CA LEU A 191 4.35 -5.69 -23.31
C LEU A 191 4.73 -6.03 -21.86
N TYR A 192 5.77 -5.37 -21.35
CA TYR A 192 6.24 -5.58 -19.99
C TYR A 192 5.33 -4.92 -18.95
N ASP A 193 4.81 -3.72 -19.24
CA ASP A 193 3.82 -3.04 -18.41
C ASP A 193 2.57 -3.91 -18.22
N ASP A 194 2.06 -4.51 -19.30
CA ASP A 194 0.92 -5.43 -19.27
C ASP A 194 1.19 -6.71 -18.43
N LEU A 195 2.45 -7.17 -18.42
CA LEU A 195 2.89 -8.33 -17.63
C LEU A 195 2.91 -8.02 -16.13
N CYS A 196 3.39 -6.83 -15.74
CA CYS A 196 3.71 -6.50 -14.36
C CYS A 196 2.50 -6.25 -13.47
N LYS A 197 1.43 -5.65 -14.01
CA LYS A 197 0.17 -5.35 -13.28
C LYS A 197 0.43 -4.70 -11.91
N ASP A 198 1.09 -3.56 -11.95
CA ASP A 198 1.54 -2.81 -10.77
C ASP A 198 0.40 -2.08 -10.03
N GLN A 199 -0.72 -1.80 -10.70
CA GLN A 199 -1.93 -1.19 -10.14
C GLN A 199 -2.70 -2.10 -9.15
N GLY A 200 -3.67 -1.48 -8.47
CA GLY A 200 -4.58 -2.08 -7.51
C GLY A 200 -4.05 -2.10 -6.08
N HIS A 201 -4.91 -2.49 -5.14
CA HIS A 201 -4.57 -2.57 -3.72
C HIS A 201 -3.67 -3.77 -3.41
N LYS A 202 -2.60 -3.55 -2.64
CA LYS A 202 -1.65 -4.62 -2.31
C LYS A 202 -0.83 -4.38 -1.05
N ILE A 203 -0.27 -5.48 -0.54
CA ILE A 203 0.73 -5.51 0.55
C ILE A 203 1.96 -6.27 0.03
N GLY A 204 3.16 -5.72 0.22
CA GLY A 204 4.39 -6.27 -0.35
C GLY A 204 4.46 -6.11 -1.87
N GLY A 205 5.40 -6.82 -2.51
CA GLY A 205 5.64 -6.68 -3.94
C GLY A 205 6.37 -5.39 -4.32
N TYR A 206 6.03 -4.84 -5.47
CA TYR A 206 6.54 -3.57 -6.01
C TYR A 206 5.38 -2.59 -6.20
N PRO A 207 5.58 -1.29 -5.92
CA PRO A 207 4.55 -0.28 -6.00
C PRO A 207 4.23 0.14 -7.43
N PHE A 208 3.11 0.83 -7.53
CA PHE A 208 2.71 1.68 -8.64
C PHE A 208 2.68 3.13 -8.18
N PHE A 209 2.98 4.02 -9.12
CA PHE A 209 2.94 5.47 -8.98
C PHE A 209 2.42 6.05 -10.29
N THR A 210 1.64 7.12 -10.22
CA THR A 210 1.24 7.88 -11.41
C THR A 210 2.32 8.87 -11.85
N GLN A 211 3.18 9.30 -10.91
CA GLN A 211 4.27 10.24 -11.14
C GLN A 211 5.64 9.57 -10.99
N THR A 212 6.30 9.72 -9.84
CA THR A 212 7.68 9.26 -9.63
C THR A 212 7.82 8.64 -8.24
N ASP A 213 8.65 7.59 -8.14
CA ASP A 213 8.93 6.92 -6.88
C ASP A 213 9.58 7.90 -5.88
N PRO A 214 8.95 8.16 -4.72
CA PRO A 214 9.48 9.09 -3.72
C PRO A 214 10.82 8.64 -3.12
N ARG A 215 11.16 7.36 -3.28
CA ARG A 215 12.42 6.78 -2.79
C ARG A 215 13.61 7.16 -3.68
N GLU A 216 13.37 7.74 -4.85
CA GLU A 216 14.39 8.29 -5.74
C GLU A 216 14.77 9.75 -5.41
N TRP A 217 13.93 10.47 -4.66
CA TRP A 217 14.18 11.88 -4.33
C TRP A 217 15.46 12.07 -3.51
N GLU A 218 15.71 11.14 -2.57
CA GLU A 218 16.92 11.09 -1.77
C GLU A 218 17.33 9.64 -1.50
N GLU A 219 18.63 9.33 -1.65
CA GLU A 219 19.20 7.98 -1.46
C GLU A 219 18.81 7.33 -0.10
N LYS A 220 18.64 8.14 0.95
CA LYS A 220 18.26 7.67 2.29
C LYS A 220 16.89 6.96 2.33
N TYR A 221 15.99 7.26 1.39
CA TYR A 221 14.66 6.68 1.31
C TYR A 221 14.64 5.33 0.59
N GLN A 222 15.68 4.97 -0.17
CA GLN A 222 15.79 3.65 -0.79
C GLN A 222 15.88 2.50 0.24
N GLN A 223 16.23 2.81 1.49
CA GLN A 223 16.21 1.87 2.62
C GLN A 223 14.78 1.44 3.01
N HIS A 224 13.76 2.21 2.64
CA HIS A 224 12.34 1.88 2.82
C HIS A 224 11.86 0.97 1.68
N ASP A 225 12.44 -0.23 1.62
CA ASP A 225 12.36 -1.14 0.48
C ASP A 225 11.17 -2.11 0.51
N ILE A 226 10.38 -2.10 1.59
CA ILE A 226 9.17 -2.91 1.78
C ILE A 226 7.92 -2.03 1.63
N LEU A 227 7.06 -2.38 0.68
CA LEU A 227 5.71 -1.82 0.55
C LEU A 227 4.81 -2.42 1.63
N LEU A 228 4.44 -1.64 2.64
CA LEU A 228 3.50 -2.05 3.69
C LEU A 228 2.07 -2.13 3.18
N LEU A 229 1.66 -1.14 2.41
CA LEU A 229 0.31 -1.05 1.86
C LEU A 229 0.30 -0.10 0.67
N GLN A 230 -0.40 -0.49 -0.38
CA GLN A 230 -0.81 0.36 -1.49
C GLN A 230 -2.33 0.35 -1.57
N ILE A 231 -2.91 1.54 -1.68
CA ILE A 231 -4.34 1.75 -1.89
C ILE A 231 -4.49 2.56 -3.17
N ASP A 232 -5.07 1.96 -4.17
CA ASP A 232 -5.29 2.58 -5.48
C ASP A 232 -6.65 3.30 -5.50
N THR A 233 -6.87 4.15 -6.50
CA THR A 233 -8.23 4.57 -6.84
C THR A 233 -9.06 3.34 -7.22
N ASP A 234 -10.28 3.24 -6.69
CA ASP A 234 -11.17 2.11 -6.92
C ASP A 234 -12.63 2.57 -6.92
N ASP A 235 -13.16 2.77 -8.14
CA ASP A 235 -14.55 3.16 -8.37
C ASP A 235 -15.56 2.18 -7.75
N SER A 236 -15.21 0.89 -7.64
CA SER A 236 -16.14 -0.11 -7.06
C SER A 236 -16.30 0.03 -5.55
N LEU A 237 -15.35 0.72 -4.91
CA LEU A 237 -15.33 1.03 -3.47
C LEU A 237 -15.53 2.52 -3.19
N ASN A 238 -15.71 3.34 -4.23
CA ASN A 238 -15.72 4.81 -4.17
C ASN A 238 -14.43 5.40 -3.56
N ILE A 239 -13.28 4.76 -3.79
CA ILE A 239 -11.98 5.28 -3.35
C ILE A 239 -11.41 6.16 -4.44
N MET A 240 -11.06 7.41 -4.12
CA MET A 240 -10.53 8.37 -5.10
C MET A 240 -9.35 9.17 -4.52
N TRP A 241 -8.19 9.04 -5.15
CA TRP A 241 -7.00 9.84 -4.83
C TRP A 241 -6.79 10.92 -5.89
N GLY A 242 -7.22 12.16 -5.63
CA GLY A 242 -7.05 13.25 -6.60
C GLY A 242 -7.64 12.92 -7.97
N ASP A 243 -6.85 13.05 -9.04
CA ASP A 243 -7.23 12.64 -10.41
C ASP A 243 -6.77 11.21 -10.70
N SER A 244 -7.46 10.23 -10.12
CA SER A 244 -7.21 8.78 -10.31
C SER A 244 -5.79 8.32 -9.92
N GLY A 245 -5.38 8.71 -8.73
CA GLY A 245 -4.10 8.42 -8.13
C GLY A 245 -4.00 7.15 -7.30
N VAL A 246 -2.87 7.03 -6.58
CA VAL A 246 -2.52 5.91 -5.70
C VAL A 246 -1.78 6.39 -4.46
N ALA A 247 -1.99 5.72 -3.32
CA ALA A 247 -1.22 5.92 -2.10
C ALA A 247 -0.38 4.71 -1.74
N ASN A 248 0.77 4.94 -1.13
CA ASN A 248 1.74 3.92 -0.75
C ASN A 248 2.35 4.21 0.63
N PHE A 249 2.59 3.15 1.38
CA PHE A 249 3.31 3.18 2.65
C PHE A 249 4.54 2.28 2.59
N PHE A 250 5.72 2.81 2.92
CA PHE A 250 6.97 2.04 2.88
C PHE A 250 7.69 2.00 4.22
N ILE A 251 8.31 0.87 4.53
CA ILE A 251 9.06 0.67 5.78
C ILE A 251 10.42 0.05 5.49
N ARG A 252 11.37 0.28 6.39
CA ARG A 252 12.65 -0.43 6.39
C ARG A 252 12.48 -1.83 6.95
N LYS A 253 13.21 -2.79 6.38
CA LYS A 253 13.22 -4.17 6.88
C LYS A 253 13.51 -4.29 8.38
N GLU A 254 14.53 -3.58 8.89
CA GLU A 254 14.91 -3.66 10.31
C GLU A 254 13.80 -3.15 11.24
N GLU A 255 13.12 -2.08 10.85
CA GLU A 255 12.01 -1.48 11.60
C GLU A 255 10.80 -2.41 11.61
N LEU A 256 10.46 -3.02 10.47
CA LEU A 256 9.39 -4.02 10.39
C LEU A 256 9.66 -5.24 11.28
N LEU A 257 10.89 -5.76 11.27
CA LEU A 257 11.29 -6.88 12.12
C LEU A 257 11.23 -6.55 13.61
N ASN A 258 11.43 -5.29 13.97
CA ASN A 258 11.33 -4.78 15.34
C ASN A 258 9.91 -4.31 15.71
N LEU A 259 8.95 -4.40 14.78
CA LEU A 259 7.58 -3.89 14.95
C LEU A 259 7.55 -2.38 15.24
N ASP A 260 8.54 -1.65 14.75
CA ASP A 260 8.65 -0.19 14.87
C ASP A 260 8.10 0.48 13.62
N PHE A 261 6.90 1.04 13.72
CA PHE A 261 6.24 1.72 12.62
C PHE A 261 6.40 3.24 12.68
N SER A 262 7.34 3.76 13.48
CA SER A 262 7.50 5.21 13.69
C SER A 262 8.13 5.93 12.48
N ASN A 263 8.83 5.21 11.60
CA ASN A 263 9.57 5.78 10.46
C ASN A 263 9.07 5.23 9.11
N VAL A 264 7.75 5.17 8.93
CA VAL A 264 7.11 4.76 7.67
C VAL A 264 7.04 5.95 6.72
N ILE A 265 7.42 5.77 5.45
CA ILE A 265 7.14 6.75 4.39
C ILE A 265 5.66 6.64 4.04
N TYR A 266 4.96 7.77 3.99
CA TYR A 266 3.66 7.90 3.34
C TYR A 266 3.80 8.76 2.08
N ASN A 267 3.28 8.27 0.97
CA ASN A 267 3.18 8.99 -0.29
C ASN A 267 1.81 8.78 -0.91
N TRP A 268 1.34 9.75 -1.69
CA TRP A 268 0.33 9.54 -2.71
C TRP A 268 0.61 10.47 -3.88
N ASP A 269 0.19 10.08 -5.08
CA ASP A 269 0.24 10.92 -6.27
C ASP A 269 -1.01 10.69 -7.14
N CYS A 270 -1.24 11.55 -8.13
CA CYS A 270 -2.26 11.38 -9.16
C CYS A 270 -1.78 11.94 -10.51
N TYR A 271 -2.52 11.67 -11.58
CA TYR A 271 -2.18 12.12 -12.95
C TYR A 271 -2.20 13.64 -13.13
#